data_AF-A0A1B0GIU8-F1
#
_entry.id   AF-A0A1B0GIU8-F1
#
_cell.length_a   1.000
_cell.length_b   1.000
_cell.length_c   1.000
_cell.angle_alpha   90.00
_cell.angle_beta   90.00
_cell.angle_gamma   90.00
#
_symmetry.space_group_name_H-M   'P 1'
#
loop_
_entity.id
_entity.type
_entity.pdbx_description
1 polymer ?
#
loop_
_entity_poly.entity_id
_entity_poly.type
_entity_poly.pdbx_seq_one_letter_code
_entity_poly.pdbx_strand_id
1 'polypeptide(L)'
;MDKIVDSDKIYDSFQRAIWPIFWCAQCFGIFPISGLRSSTPNQINFSWTSLRTAYAAIYILFAIFMLTLYTMHIISIGVTAKNFVGFAFFSCCVVSFLYFLWLARKWKEIMIIWTKKESTFLKFPYDVNRISVVTHIRTMGIIFFAMALLEHMLFLANAVHNIFIEASICQYNLPDKAKYYFLKQFSQIFKLIPYNILIGLGITWMNFSLTISWNFMDIFAILVSVGLSKRFEQINNRLRNVKGKCVPETYWQQIRLHYVELCEVVEYVEIYISPVVLISCTNDLYFICYQLLNVFDVLPYKINVIYFWYSLFYLIIRTICLFLFTAEINDQAKKPMEILKTIPTFSWCVELDRFIHQTARESICLSGMRFFYLTRKLVLSMIGTVVTYELVLMQFDYKTVLDFKNTTDTSYACDFSYNDFL
;
A
#
# COMPACT_ATOMS: atom_id res chain seq x y z
N MET A 1 -23.27 39.78 14.46
CA MET A 1 -23.94 38.61 13.84
C MET A 1 -22.84 37.60 13.54
N ASP A 2 -22.13 37.16 14.59
CA ASP A 2 -20.73 36.70 14.51
C ASP A 2 -20.47 35.40 15.28
N LYS A 3 -21.37 34.42 15.19
CA LYS A 3 -21.18 33.12 15.87
C LYS A 3 -21.50 31.87 15.05
N ILE A 4 -21.65 31.95 13.73
CA ILE A 4 -22.01 30.78 12.90
C ILE A 4 -20.93 30.39 11.87
N VAL A 5 -19.83 31.13 11.72
CA VAL A 5 -18.84 30.86 10.66
C VAL A 5 -17.62 30.02 11.11
N ASP A 6 -17.60 29.51 12.35
CA ASP A 6 -16.44 28.80 12.91
C ASP A 6 -16.59 27.28 13.04
N SER A 7 -17.79 26.72 12.78
CA SER A 7 -18.01 25.26 12.86
C SER A 7 -17.64 24.50 11.58
N ASP A 8 -17.44 25.21 10.45
CA ASP A 8 -17.19 24.58 9.13
C ASP A 8 -15.71 24.41 8.77
N LYS A 9 -14.77 24.90 9.58
CA LYS A 9 -13.35 25.00 9.17
C LYS A 9 -12.45 23.86 9.67
N ILE A 10 -12.94 23.03 10.59
CA ILE A 10 -12.24 21.85 11.14
C ILE A 10 -12.37 20.62 10.20
N TYR A 11 -13.17 20.73 9.12
CA TYR A 11 -13.53 19.59 8.29
C TYR A 11 -12.40 19.03 7.43
N ASP A 12 -11.33 19.78 7.11
CA ASP A 12 -10.28 19.34 6.17
C ASP A 12 -9.00 18.76 6.81
N SER A 13 -9.08 18.27 8.05
CA SER A 13 -7.92 17.64 8.72
C SER A 13 -7.58 16.26 8.16
N PHE A 14 -6.30 15.87 8.20
CA PHE A 14 -5.85 14.55 7.78
C PHE A 14 -6.53 13.42 8.58
N GLN A 15 -6.71 13.61 9.90
CA GLN A 15 -7.43 12.65 10.75
C GLN A 15 -8.84 12.37 10.22
N ARG A 16 -9.56 13.43 9.82
CA ARG A 16 -10.92 13.32 9.29
C ARG A 16 -10.95 12.69 7.89
N ALA A 17 -9.86 12.82 7.15
CA ALA A 17 -9.70 12.21 5.85
C ALA A 17 -9.53 10.68 5.96
N ILE A 18 -8.67 10.22 6.87
CA ILE A 18 -8.22 8.82 6.92
C ILE A 18 -9.12 7.87 7.73
N TRP A 19 -9.92 8.38 8.68
CA TRP A 19 -10.70 7.52 9.57
C TRP A 19 -11.64 6.49 8.88
N PRO A 20 -12.31 6.77 7.74
CA PRO A 20 -13.18 5.79 7.12
C PRO A 20 -12.38 4.60 6.57
N ILE A 21 -11.17 4.87 6.07
CA ILE A 21 -10.28 3.84 5.52
C ILE A 21 -9.77 2.95 6.65
N PHE A 22 -9.41 3.52 7.79
CA PHE A 22 -9.06 2.73 8.98
C PHE A 22 -10.22 1.94 9.53
N TRP A 23 -11.44 2.50 9.50
CA TRP A 23 -12.62 1.77 9.90
C TRP A 23 -12.87 0.54 9.01
N CYS A 24 -12.71 0.68 7.69
CA CYS A 24 -12.75 -0.45 6.76
C CYS A 24 -11.62 -1.48 7.04
N ALA A 25 -10.40 -1.02 7.30
CA ALA A 25 -9.26 -1.88 7.61
C ALA A 25 -9.50 -2.72 8.89
N GLN A 26 -10.21 -2.17 9.88
CA GLN A 26 -10.56 -2.87 11.11
C GLN A 26 -11.50 -4.06 10.90
N CYS A 27 -12.34 -4.04 9.86
CA CYS A 27 -13.17 -5.19 9.50
C CYS A 27 -12.32 -6.43 9.13
N PHE A 28 -11.08 -6.20 8.67
CA PHE A 28 -10.11 -7.21 8.28
C PHE A 28 -9.02 -7.46 9.34
N GLY A 29 -9.24 -6.98 10.57
CA GLY A 29 -8.30 -7.17 11.69
C GLY A 29 -7.05 -6.30 11.63
N ILE A 30 -7.04 -5.28 10.77
CA ILE A 30 -5.90 -4.38 10.60
C ILE A 30 -6.10 -3.13 11.46
N PHE A 31 -5.02 -2.64 12.06
CA PHE A 31 -4.97 -1.35 12.78
C PHE A 31 -6.00 -1.18 13.92
N PRO A 32 -5.88 -1.94 15.03
CA PRO A 32 -6.88 -2.01 16.09
C PRO A 32 -6.85 -0.79 17.05
N ILE A 33 -7.32 0.36 16.58
CA ILE A 33 -7.46 1.59 17.37
C ILE A 33 -8.93 1.97 17.62
N SER A 34 -9.19 2.63 18.75
CA SER A 34 -10.50 3.18 19.09
C SER A 34 -10.52 4.70 18.93
N GLY A 35 -11.72 5.30 18.85
CA GLY A 35 -11.86 6.76 18.76
C GLY A 35 -11.65 7.37 17.37
N LEU A 36 -11.62 6.56 16.31
CA LEU A 36 -11.38 6.99 14.91
C LEU A 36 -12.25 8.15 14.43
N ARG A 37 -13.53 8.16 14.79
CA ARG A 37 -14.51 9.15 14.32
C ARG A 37 -14.39 10.50 15.03
N SER A 38 -13.61 10.57 16.12
CA SER A 38 -13.41 11.80 16.87
C SER A 38 -12.73 12.86 16.00
N SER A 39 -13.16 14.12 16.18
CA SER A 39 -12.48 15.28 15.60
C SER A 39 -11.20 15.64 16.36
N THR A 40 -10.94 15.01 17.51
CA THR A 40 -9.77 15.31 18.36
C THR A 40 -8.81 14.12 18.42
N PRO A 41 -7.49 14.33 18.28
CA PRO A 41 -6.50 13.24 18.38
C PRO A 41 -6.47 12.56 19.76
N ASN A 42 -6.82 13.29 20.83
CA ASN A 42 -6.74 12.79 22.21
C ASN A 42 -7.65 11.60 22.51
N GLN A 43 -8.73 11.45 21.74
CA GLN A 43 -9.69 10.35 21.88
C GLN A 43 -9.24 9.07 21.15
N ILE A 44 -8.19 9.15 20.32
CA ILE A 44 -7.58 7.97 19.72
C ILE A 44 -6.87 7.20 20.84
N ASN A 45 -7.29 5.96 21.07
CA ASN A 45 -6.69 5.10 22.08
C ASN A 45 -6.50 3.67 21.56
N PHE A 46 -5.37 3.07 21.93
CA PHE A 46 -5.08 1.66 21.76
C PHE A 46 -5.22 0.96 23.12
N SER A 47 -5.79 -0.24 23.15
CA SER A 47 -5.83 -1.09 24.35
C SER A 47 -5.60 -2.55 23.99
N TRP A 48 -4.72 -3.20 24.75
CA TRP A 48 -4.45 -4.64 24.63
C TRP A 48 -5.65 -5.50 24.99
N THR A 49 -6.51 -5.04 25.90
CA THR A 49 -7.69 -5.79 26.36
C THR A 49 -8.92 -5.60 25.46
N SER A 50 -8.77 -4.87 24.34
CA SER A 50 -9.89 -4.62 23.44
C SER A 50 -10.21 -5.82 22.54
N LEU A 51 -11.49 -6.04 22.25
CA LEU A 51 -11.93 -7.05 21.28
C LEU A 51 -11.30 -6.84 19.88
N ARG A 52 -10.98 -5.60 19.51
CA ARG A 52 -10.30 -5.28 18.24
C ARG A 52 -8.89 -5.84 18.20
N THR A 53 -8.16 -5.74 19.31
CA THR A 53 -6.80 -6.28 19.42
C THR A 53 -6.81 -7.80 19.46
N ALA A 54 -7.78 -8.40 20.17
CA ALA A 54 -7.98 -9.85 20.13
C ALA A 54 -8.30 -10.34 18.70
N TYR A 55 -9.15 -9.61 17.98
CA TYR A 55 -9.48 -9.91 16.59
C TYR A 55 -8.25 -9.83 15.67
N ALA A 56 -7.44 -8.77 15.79
CA ALA A 56 -6.17 -8.65 15.07
C ALA A 56 -5.19 -9.79 15.40
N ALA A 57 -5.15 -10.24 16.67
CA ALA A 57 -4.31 -11.36 17.08
C ALA A 57 -4.71 -12.68 16.41
N ILE A 58 -6.00 -12.92 16.18
CA ILE A 58 -6.48 -14.11 15.44
C ILE A 58 -5.91 -14.12 14.01
N TYR A 59 -5.91 -12.98 13.31
CA TYR A 59 -5.32 -12.88 11.98
C TYR A 59 -3.81 -13.09 11.97
N ILE A 60 -3.09 -12.53 12.97
CA ILE A 60 -1.66 -12.74 13.12
C ILE A 60 -1.36 -14.23 13.31
N LEU A 61 -2.09 -14.91 14.21
CA LEU A 61 -1.91 -16.34 14.47
C LEU A 61 -2.21 -17.18 13.22
N PHE A 62 -3.28 -16.84 12.49
CA PHE A 62 -3.61 -17.51 11.23
C PHE A 62 -2.54 -17.28 10.16
N ALA A 63 -2.04 -16.06 9.99
CA ALA A 63 -0.97 -15.74 9.04
C ALA A 63 0.34 -16.48 9.38
N ILE A 64 0.69 -16.57 10.67
CA ILE A 64 1.85 -17.35 11.14
C ILE A 64 1.64 -18.84 10.85
N PHE A 65 0.45 -19.37 11.15
CA PHE A 65 0.12 -20.77 10.84
C PHE A 65 0.29 -21.06 9.35
N MET A 66 -0.27 -20.24 8.46
CA MET A 66 -0.09 -20.38 7.02
C MET A 66 1.38 -20.28 6.60
N LEU A 67 2.12 -19.31 7.14
CA LEU A 67 3.55 -19.18 6.88
C LEU A 67 4.33 -20.44 7.27
N THR A 68 4.01 -21.06 8.42
CA THR A 68 4.67 -22.31 8.84
C THR A 68 4.39 -23.45 7.87
N LEU A 69 3.14 -23.63 7.42
CA LEU A 69 2.78 -24.66 6.44
C LEU A 69 3.52 -24.49 5.12
N TYR A 70 3.57 -23.26 4.58
CA TYR A 70 4.28 -22.98 3.33
C TYR A 70 5.81 -23.12 3.48
N THR A 71 6.35 -22.79 4.65
CA THR A 71 7.78 -23.01 4.94
C THR A 71 8.11 -24.50 4.95
N MET A 72 7.29 -25.33 5.62
CA MET A 72 7.45 -26.78 5.62
C MET A 72 7.34 -27.37 4.21
N HIS A 73 6.40 -26.87 3.41
CA HIS A 73 6.23 -27.29 2.02
C HIS A 73 7.47 -26.99 1.17
N ILE A 74 8.04 -25.79 1.29
CA ILE A 74 9.28 -25.40 0.60
C ILE A 74 10.45 -26.27 1.03
N ILE A 75 10.59 -26.57 2.32
CA ILE A 75 11.66 -27.44 2.83
C ILE A 75 11.53 -28.86 2.25
N SER A 76 10.30 -29.38 2.08
CA SER A 76 10.08 -30.73 1.56
C SER A 76 10.33 -30.91 0.06
N ILE A 77 10.03 -29.89 -0.77
CA ILE A 77 10.11 -29.99 -2.23
C ILE A 77 11.38 -29.31 -2.78
N GLY A 78 11.88 -28.30 -2.09
CA GLY A 78 12.92 -27.41 -2.56
C GLY A 78 12.41 -26.04 -2.99
N VAL A 79 13.33 -25.08 -3.04
CA VAL A 79 13.05 -23.68 -3.40
C VAL A 79 12.93 -23.56 -4.92
N THR A 80 11.71 -23.36 -5.40
CA THR A 80 11.42 -22.97 -6.79
C THR A 80 10.69 -21.63 -6.80
N ALA A 81 10.75 -20.89 -7.92
CA ALA A 81 10.04 -19.61 -8.05
C ALA A 81 8.54 -19.76 -7.74
N LYS A 82 7.90 -20.83 -8.21
CA LYS A 82 6.48 -21.13 -7.97
C LYS A 82 6.18 -21.43 -6.50
N ASN A 83 7.03 -22.22 -5.83
CA ASN A 83 6.82 -22.60 -4.43
C ASN A 83 7.11 -21.43 -3.47
N PHE A 84 7.99 -20.50 -3.85
CA PHE A 84 8.40 -19.37 -3.01
C PHE A 84 7.31 -18.29 -2.88
N VAL A 85 6.37 -18.19 -3.84
CA VAL A 85 5.31 -17.16 -3.85
C VAL A 85 4.48 -17.18 -2.56
N GLY A 86 4.02 -18.36 -2.15
CA GLY A 86 3.21 -18.49 -0.94
C GLY A 86 3.97 -18.05 0.31
N PHE A 87 5.24 -18.46 0.43
CA PHE A 87 6.10 -18.04 1.52
C PHE A 87 6.31 -16.52 1.55
N ALA A 88 6.61 -15.91 0.40
CA ALA A 88 6.78 -14.47 0.29
C ALA A 88 5.50 -13.71 0.68
N PHE A 89 4.34 -14.16 0.18
CA PHE A 89 3.04 -13.58 0.50
C PHE A 89 2.73 -13.63 2.01
N PHE A 90 2.78 -14.81 2.62
CA PHE A 90 2.45 -14.97 4.04
C PHE A 90 3.49 -14.30 4.94
N SER A 91 4.76 -14.29 4.56
CA SER A 91 5.82 -13.55 5.28
C SER A 91 5.50 -12.06 5.31
N CYS A 92 5.16 -11.48 4.15
CA CYS A 92 4.78 -10.08 4.05
C CYS A 92 3.54 -9.77 4.91
N CYS A 93 2.52 -10.62 4.87
CA CYS A 93 1.31 -10.46 5.67
C CYS A 93 1.61 -10.48 7.18
N VAL A 94 2.40 -11.45 7.67
CA VAL A 94 2.77 -11.53 9.10
C VAL A 94 3.48 -10.25 9.55
N VAL A 95 4.49 -9.81 8.79
CA VAL A 95 5.24 -8.59 9.09
C VAL A 95 4.30 -7.37 9.07
N SER A 96 3.41 -7.28 8.08
CA SER A 96 2.40 -6.22 7.95
C SER A 96 1.51 -6.11 9.18
N PHE A 97 0.87 -7.21 9.60
CA PHE A 97 -0.04 -7.20 10.75
C PHE A 97 0.70 -6.86 12.05
N LEU A 98 1.88 -7.43 12.28
CA LEU A 98 2.72 -7.11 13.44
C LEU A 98 3.10 -5.63 13.45
N TYR A 99 3.45 -5.08 12.29
CA TYR A 99 3.80 -3.68 12.16
C TYR A 99 2.61 -2.76 12.40
N PHE A 100 1.45 -3.03 11.81
CA PHE A 100 0.25 -2.21 12.03
C PHE A 100 -0.25 -2.30 13.47
N LEU A 101 -0.07 -3.44 14.14
CA LEU A 101 -0.31 -3.57 15.59
C LEU A 101 0.67 -2.70 16.40
N TRP A 102 1.96 -2.69 16.04
CA TRP A 102 2.94 -1.80 16.66
C TRP A 102 2.62 -0.32 16.41
N LEU A 103 2.32 0.05 15.16
CA LEU A 103 2.01 1.42 14.75
C LEU A 103 0.72 1.93 15.42
N ALA A 104 -0.29 1.06 15.60
CA ALA A 104 -1.52 1.40 16.32
C ALA A 104 -1.26 1.95 17.73
N ARG A 105 -0.20 1.47 18.42
CA ARG A 105 0.22 1.98 19.74
C ARG A 105 0.78 3.39 19.69
N LYS A 106 1.44 3.74 18.59
CA LYS A 106 2.12 5.02 18.38
C LYS A 106 1.28 6.04 17.62
N TRP A 107 0.19 5.59 17.00
CA TRP A 107 -0.66 6.43 16.17
C TRP A 107 -1.23 7.66 16.88
N LYS A 108 -1.58 7.53 18.17
CA LYS A 108 -2.05 8.68 18.97
C LYS A 108 -0.99 9.78 19.04
N GLU A 109 0.26 9.42 19.35
CA GLU A 109 1.39 10.35 19.47
C GLU A 109 1.63 11.07 18.13
N ILE A 110 1.63 10.30 17.03
CA ILE A 110 1.76 10.82 15.65
C ILE A 110 0.65 11.83 15.34
N MET A 111 -0.60 11.47 15.61
CA MET A 111 -1.72 12.34 15.27
C MET A 111 -1.79 13.60 16.11
N ILE A 112 -1.37 13.57 17.38
CA ILE A 112 -1.30 14.78 18.22
C ILE A 112 -0.31 15.79 17.61
N ILE A 113 0.88 15.33 17.24
CA ILE A 113 1.91 16.19 16.63
C ILE A 113 1.47 16.68 15.26
N TRP A 114 0.95 15.77 14.42
CA TRP A 114 0.44 16.10 13.10
C TRP A 114 -0.65 17.17 13.17
N THR A 115 -1.70 16.95 13.95
CA THR A 115 -2.83 17.89 14.03
C THR A 115 -2.42 19.25 14.61
N LYS A 116 -1.47 19.28 15.57
CA LYS A 116 -0.94 20.53 16.11
C LYS A 116 -0.30 21.38 15.00
N LYS A 117 0.58 20.79 14.20
CA LYS A 117 1.31 21.46 13.12
C LYS A 117 0.45 21.71 11.88
N GLU A 118 -0.53 20.85 11.62
CA GLU A 118 -1.52 21.00 10.55
C GLU A 118 -2.48 22.17 10.79
N SER A 119 -2.74 22.53 12.06
CA SER A 119 -3.76 23.52 12.42
C SER A 119 -3.58 24.90 11.77
N THR A 120 -2.33 25.29 11.49
CA THR A 120 -1.97 26.52 10.78
C THR A 120 -2.50 26.54 9.34
N PHE A 121 -2.57 25.36 8.70
CA PHE A 121 -2.96 25.19 7.30
C PHE A 121 -4.47 25.00 7.09
N LEU A 122 -5.22 24.84 8.19
CA LEU A 122 -6.68 24.75 8.20
C LEU A 122 -7.36 26.12 8.29
N LYS A 123 -6.59 27.20 8.36
CA LYS A 123 -7.07 28.57 8.53
C LYS A 123 -6.59 29.46 7.39
N PHE A 124 -7.24 30.60 7.22
CA PHE A 124 -6.74 31.66 6.35
C PHE A 124 -5.30 32.05 6.76
N PRO A 125 -4.35 32.24 5.82
CA PRO A 125 -4.51 32.38 4.36
C PRO A 125 -4.32 31.09 3.54
N TYR A 126 -4.26 29.91 4.15
CA TYR A 126 -4.01 28.63 3.46
C TYR A 126 -5.27 27.89 3.03
N ASP A 127 -6.42 28.25 3.60
CA ASP A 127 -7.74 27.69 3.31
C ASP A 127 -8.30 28.19 1.96
N VAL A 128 -7.61 27.87 0.87
CA VAL A 128 -7.96 28.30 -0.50
C VAL A 128 -7.93 27.13 -1.49
N ASN A 129 -7.77 25.90 -1.01
CA ASN A 129 -7.68 24.74 -1.88
C ASN A 129 -9.03 24.43 -2.56
N ARG A 130 -9.02 24.32 -3.91
CA ARG A 130 -10.20 23.96 -4.71
C ARG A 130 -10.72 22.54 -4.45
N ILE A 131 -9.86 21.62 -4.01
CA ILE A 131 -10.21 20.25 -3.61
C ILE A 131 -9.67 20.03 -2.22
N SER A 132 -10.55 19.73 -1.27
CA SER A 132 -10.20 19.44 0.12
C SER A 132 -9.34 18.17 0.21
N VAL A 133 -8.36 18.18 1.12
CA VAL A 133 -7.51 17.01 1.42
C VAL A 133 -8.36 15.79 1.73
N VAL A 134 -9.47 15.98 2.44
CA VAL A 134 -10.45 14.95 2.77
C VAL A 134 -11.05 14.29 1.53
N THR A 135 -11.53 15.08 0.57
CA THR A 135 -12.14 14.53 -0.64
C THR A 135 -11.10 13.76 -1.46
N HIS A 136 -9.89 14.30 -1.58
CA HIS A 136 -8.83 13.66 -2.36
C HIS A 136 -8.40 12.31 -1.75
N ILE A 137 -8.13 12.26 -0.45
CA ILE A 137 -7.76 11.03 0.28
C ILE A 137 -8.86 9.98 0.21
N ARG A 138 -10.13 10.38 0.40
CA ARG A 138 -11.26 9.44 0.36
C ARG A 138 -11.48 8.87 -1.03
N THR A 139 -11.44 9.71 -2.07
CA THR A 139 -11.60 9.26 -3.45
C THR A 139 -10.50 8.29 -3.84
N MET A 140 -9.23 8.59 -3.51
CA MET A 140 -8.11 7.66 -3.75
C MET A 140 -8.29 6.35 -2.99
N GLY A 141 -8.64 6.41 -1.69
CA GLY A 141 -8.88 5.22 -0.87
C GLY A 141 -9.99 4.33 -1.44
N ILE A 142 -11.11 4.91 -1.89
CA ILE A 142 -12.22 4.18 -2.52
C ILE A 142 -11.77 3.51 -3.82
N ILE A 143 -11.05 4.24 -4.68
CA ILE A 143 -10.56 3.72 -5.97
C ILE A 143 -9.63 2.52 -5.75
N PHE A 144 -8.61 2.66 -4.88
CA PHE A 144 -7.67 1.56 -4.63
C PHE A 144 -8.34 0.35 -3.97
N PHE A 145 -9.27 0.58 -3.04
CA PHE A 145 -10.00 -0.51 -2.39
C PHE A 145 -10.92 -1.26 -3.38
N ALA A 146 -11.61 -0.54 -4.27
CA ALA A 146 -12.44 -1.15 -5.30
C ALA A 146 -11.62 -1.99 -6.29
N MET A 147 -10.45 -1.51 -6.70
CA MET A 147 -9.54 -2.28 -7.55
C MET A 147 -8.96 -3.51 -6.83
N ALA A 148 -8.60 -3.39 -5.55
CA ALA A 148 -8.15 -4.53 -4.74
C ALA A 148 -9.24 -5.61 -4.61
N LEU A 149 -10.50 -5.19 -4.42
CA LEU A 149 -11.63 -6.11 -4.34
C LEU A 149 -11.84 -6.83 -5.67
N LEU A 150 -11.77 -6.11 -6.79
CA LEU A 150 -11.90 -6.70 -8.12
C LEU A 150 -10.78 -7.70 -8.41
N GLU A 151 -9.54 -7.39 -8.01
CA GLU A 151 -8.40 -8.31 -8.11
C GLU A 151 -8.69 -9.62 -7.37
N HIS A 152 -9.12 -9.52 -6.11
CA HIS A 152 -9.41 -10.71 -5.30
C HIS A 152 -10.59 -11.54 -5.86
N MET A 153 -11.63 -10.87 -6.37
CA MET A 153 -12.76 -11.56 -7.00
C MET A 153 -12.34 -12.29 -8.27
N LEU A 154 -11.46 -11.70 -9.08
CA LEU A 154 -10.89 -12.36 -10.26
C LEU A 154 -9.98 -13.53 -9.88
N PHE A 155 -9.16 -13.38 -8.83
CA PHE A 155 -8.36 -14.48 -8.26
C PHE A 155 -9.26 -15.66 -7.88
N LEU A 156 -10.33 -15.39 -7.13
CA LEU A 156 -11.26 -16.44 -6.69
C LEU A 156 -11.97 -17.10 -7.88
N ALA A 157 -12.47 -16.31 -8.83
CA ALA A 157 -13.12 -16.82 -10.03
C ALA A 157 -12.17 -17.68 -10.87
N ASN A 158 -10.92 -17.26 -11.03
CA ASN A 158 -9.87 -18.00 -11.70
C ASN A 158 -9.56 -19.33 -10.98
N ALA A 159 -9.41 -19.31 -9.66
CA ALA A 159 -9.16 -20.53 -8.86
C ALA A 159 -10.31 -21.53 -8.98
N VAL A 160 -11.55 -21.07 -8.81
CA VAL A 160 -12.76 -21.88 -8.95
C VAL A 160 -12.84 -22.51 -10.35
N HIS A 161 -12.61 -21.71 -11.40
CA HIS A 161 -12.68 -22.18 -12.77
C HIS A 161 -11.64 -23.28 -13.07
N ASN A 162 -10.37 -23.06 -12.69
CA ASN A 162 -9.30 -24.04 -12.94
C ASN A 162 -9.59 -25.37 -12.22
N ILE A 163 -10.04 -25.33 -10.96
CA ILE A 163 -10.35 -26.53 -10.16
C ILE A 163 -11.49 -27.34 -10.81
N PHE A 164 -12.56 -26.68 -11.28
CA PHE A 164 -13.70 -27.37 -11.87
C PHE A 164 -13.43 -27.88 -13.29
N ILE A 165 -12.59 -27.18 -14.07
CA ILE A 165 -12.17 -27.72 -15.36
C ILE A 165 -11.30 -28.96 -15.17
N GLU A 166 -10.34 -28.94 -14.25
CA GLU A 166 -9.54 -30.12 -13.90
C GLU A 166 -10.44 -31.33 -13.59
N ALA A 167 -11.47 -31.13 -12.76
CA ALA A 167 -12.39 -32.21 -12.43
C ALA A 167 -13.22 -32.71 -13.61
N SER A 168 -13.58 -31.83 -14.55
CA SER A 168 -14.29 -32.22 -15.77
C SER A 168 -13.41 -33.02 -16.73
N ILE A 169 -12.12 -32.68 -16.85
CA ILE A 169 -11.14 -33.37 -17.69
C ILE A 169 -10.81 -34.75 -17.12
N CYS A 170 -10.58 -34.83 -15.81
CA CYS A 170 -10.31 -36.09 -15.10
C CYS A 170 -11.57 -36.94 -14.83
N GLN A 171 -12.76 -36.50 -15.29
CA GLN A 171 -14.04 -37.20 -15.13
C GLN A 171 -14.37 -37.62 -13.69
N TYR A 172 -14.02 -36.79 -12.70
CA TYR A 172 -14.30 -37.10 -11.30
C TYR A 172 -15.81 -37.07 -11.01
N ASN A 173 -16.31 -38.07 -10.30
CA ASN A 173 -17.66 -38.04 -9.76
C ASN A 173 -17.69 -37.13 -8.52
N LEU A 174 -18.32 -35.96 -8.64
CA LEU A 174 -18.37 -34.93 -7.61
C LEU A 174 -19.74 -34.87 -6.93
N PRO A 175 -20.00 -35.68 -5.88
CA PRO A 175 -21.25 -35.61 -5.14
C PRO A 175 -21.43 -34.26 -4.41
N ASP A 176 -20.33 -33.64 -3.98
CA ASP A 176 -20.32 -32.32 -3.36
C ASP A 176 -19.23 -31.43 -3.98
N LYS A 177 -19.66 -30.50 -4.84
CA LYS A 177 -18.79 -29.54 -5.53
C LYS A 177 -18.10 -28.57 -4.57
N ALA A 178 -18.77 -28.18 -3.48
CA ALA A 178 -18.21 -27.26 -2.50
C ALA A 178 -17.11 -27.94 -1.68
N LYS A 179 -17.36 -29.17 -1.21
CA LYS A 179 -16.34 -29.98 -0.54
C LYS A 179 -15.09 -30.17 -1.39
N TYR A 180 -15.26 -30.52 -2.66
CA TYR A 180 -14.13 -30.66 -3.60
C TYR A 180 -13.31 -29.37 -3.72
N TYR A 181 -13.98 -28.23 -3.92
CA TYR A 181 -13.32 -26.93 -4.02
C TYR A 181 -12.47 -26.63 -2.77
N PHE A 182 -13.04 -26.77 -1.57
CA PHE A 182 -12.33 -26.47 -0.33
C PHE A 182 -11.15 -27.42 -0.06
N LEU A 183 -11.33 -28.72 -0.31
CA LEU A 183 -10.26 -29.71 -0.15
C LEU A 183 -9.09 -29.45 -1.11
N LYS A 184 -9.37 -29.06 -2.35
CA LYS A 184 -8.33 -28.74 -3.33
C LYS A 184 -7.64 -27.42 -3.02
N GLN A 185 -8.42 -26.34 -2.80
CA GLN A 185 -7.90 -25.00 -2.54
C GLN A 185 -7.06 -24.92 -1.26
N PHE A 186 -7.49 -25.59 -0.19
CA PHE A 186 -6.84 -25.57 1.12
C PHE A 186 -6.31 -26.95 1.51
N SER A 187 -5.74 -27.67 0.54
CA SER A 187 -5.22 -29.03 0.73
C SER A 187 -4.22 -29.14 1.87
N GLN A 188 -3.38 -28.12 2.08
CA GLN A 188 -2.42 -28.10 3.20
C GLN A 188 -3.08 -28.09 4.57
N ILE A 189 -4.29 -27.51 4.70
CA ILE A 189 -5.01 -27.41 5.98
C ILE A 189 -5.88 -28.64 6.19
N PHE A 190 -6.63 -29.06 5.17
CA PHE A 190 -7.55 -30.20 5.28
C PHE A 190 -6.85 -31.56 5.33
N LYS A 191 -5.54 -31.63 5.08
CA LYS A 191 -4.71 -32.79 5.45
C LYS A 191 -4.50 -32.94 6.96
N LEU A 192 -4.66 -31.85 7.72
CA LEU A 192 -4.43 -31.82 9.17
C LEU A 192 -5.73 -31.84 9.99
N ILE A 193 -6.82 -31.33 9.41
CA ILE A 193 -8.09 -31.11 10.09
C ILE A 193 -9.22 -31.69 9.23
N PRO A 194 -10.20 -32.42 9.81
CA PRO A 194 -11.32 -32.94 9.07
C PRO A 194 -12.13 -31.83 8.40
N TYR A 195 -12.66 -32.13 7.21
CA TYR A 195 -13.46 -31.18 6.45
C TYR A 195 -14.73 -30.76 7.19
N ASN A 196 -14.96 -29.45 7.26
CA ASN A 196 -16.21 -28.83 7.67
C ASN A 196 -16.44 -27.57 6.83
N ILE A 197 -17.65 -27.41 6.29
CA ILE A 197 -18.02 -26.26 5.45
C ILE A 197 -17.80 -24.92 6.16
N LEU A 198 -18.09 -24.82 7.46
CA LEU A 198 -17.90 -23.59 8.24
C LEU A 198 -16.41 -23.25 8.39
N ILE A 199 -15.56 -24.25 8.56
CA ILE A 199 -14.10 -24.08 8.60
C ILE A 199 -13.60 -23.62 7.24
N GLY A 200 -14.08 -24.22 6.13
CA GLY A 200 -13.75 -23.81 4.77
C GLY A 200 -14.11 -22.34 4.49
N LEU A 201 -15.33 -21.93 4.84
CA LEU A 201 -15.77 -20.53 4.71
C LEU A 201 -14.92 -19.58 5.58
N GLY A 202 -14.60 -19.98 6.81
CA GLY A 202 -13.74 -19.21 7.71
C GLY A 202 -12.32 -19.02 7.16
N ILE A 203 -11.71 -20.07 6.59
CA ILE A 203 -10.38 -20.01 5.97
C ILE A 203 -10.40 -19.10 4.74
N THR A 204 -11.45 -19.16 3.92
CA THR A 204 -11.61 -18.25 2.76
C THR A 204 -11.69 -16.79 3.23
N TRP A 205 -12.48 -16.49 4.27
CA TRP A 205 -12.56 -15.15 4.84
C TRP A 205 -11.22 -14.66 5.39
N MET A 206 -10.49 -15.54 6.08
CA MET A 206 -9.17 -15.22 6.60
C MET A 206 -8.19 -14.92 5.47
N ASN A 207 -8.13 -15.74 4.42
CA ASN A 207 -7.30 -15.48 3.24
C ASN A 207 -7.65 -14.16 2.55
N PHE A 208 -8.95 -13.87 2.38
CA PHE A 208 -9.40 -12.60 1.83
C PHE A 208 -8.86 -11.41 2.64
N SER A 209 -8.93 -11.52 3.97
CA SER A 209 -8.42 -10.47 4.87
C SER A 209 -6.89 -10.29 4.76
N LEU A 210 -6.14 -11.38 4.56
CA LEU A 210 -4.69 -11.30 4.30
C LEU A 210 -4.39 -10.58 2.98
N THR A 211 -5.15 -10.87 1.93
CA THR A 211 -5.04 -10.13 0.65
C THR A 211 -5.36 -8.65 0.83
N ILE A 212 -6.36 -8.29 1.63
CA ILE A 212 -6.63 -6.88 1.96
C ILE A 212 -5.47 -6.26 2.73
N SER A 213 -4.86 -6.96 3.69
CA SER A 213 -3.68 -6.46 4.41
C SER A 213 -2.48 -6.22 3.50
N TRP A 214 -2.30 -7.09 2.51
CA TRP A 214 -1.26 -6.95 1.49
C TRP A 214 -1.43 -5.62 0.72
N ASN A 215 -2.64 -5.33 0.26
CA ASN A 215 -2.96 -4.07 -0.42
C ASN A 215 -2.92 -2.84 0.50
N PHE A 216 -3.29 -3.01 1.78
CA PHE A 216 -3.43 -1.91 2.72
C PHE A 216 -2.11 -1.22 3.05
N MET A 217 -0.97 -1.93 3.03
CA MET A 217 0.34 -1.32 3.25
C MET A 217 0.64 -0.17 2.28
N ASP A 218 0.44 -0.44 0.99
CA ASP A 218 0.74 0.52 -0.08
C ASP A 218 -0.26 1.66 -0.05
N ILE A 219 -1.55 1.33 0.11
CA ILE A 219 -2.62 2.33 0.23
C ILE A 219 -2.34 3.24 1.42
N PHE A 220 -1.97 2.70 2.58
CA PHE A 220 -1.66 3.49 3.75
C PHE A 220 -0.50 4.47 3.50
N ALA A 221 0.61 4.00 2.91
CA ALA A 221 1.76 4.84 2.57
C ALA A 221 1.41 5.92 1.54
N ILE A 222 0.61 5.59 0.51
CA ILE A 222 0.07 6.56 -0.47
C ILE A 222 -0.72 7.66 0.23
N LEU A 223 -1.65 7.29 1.11
CA LEU A 223 -2.55 8.25 1.75
C LEU A 223 -1.80 9.20 2.69
N VAL A 224 -0.84 8.69 3.46
CA VAL A 224 0.05 9.54 4.29
C VAL A 224 0.84 10.50 3.40
N SER A 225 1.37 10.01 2.27
CA SER A 225 2.15 10.83 1.35
C SER A 225 1.33 11.93 0.70
N VAL A 226 0.09 11.63 0.31
CA VAL A 226 -0.90 12.60 -0.17
C VAL A 226 -1.19 13.66 0.90
N GLY A 227 -1.39 13.24 2.15
CA GLY A 227 -1.63 14.16 3.27
C GLY A 227 -0.51 15.18 3.44
N LEU A 228 0.75 14.73 3.44
CA LEU A 228 1.94 15.59 3.57
C LEU A 228 2.13 16.50 2.36
N SER A 229 2.10 15.95 1.14
CA SER A 229 2.32 16.70 -0.10
C SER A 229 1.29 17.80 -0.31
N LYS A 230 0.01 17.57 0.07
CA LYS A 230 -1.04 18.57 -0.01
C LYS A 230 -0.80 19.78 0.89
N ARG A 231 -0.14 19.62 2.04
CA ARG A 231 0.21 20.74 2.93
C ARG A 231 1.33 21.60 2.35
N PHE A 232 2.35 20.98 1.74
CA PHE A 232 3.35 21.74 0.99
C PHE A 232 2.76 22.45 -0.23
N GLU A 233 1.78 21.83 -0.91
CA GLU A 233 1.06 22.46 -2.01
C GLU A 233 0.37 23.77 -1.57
N GLN A 234 -0.18 23.83 -0.36
CA GLN A 234 -0.76 25.07 0.20
C GLN A 234 0.29 26.18 0.38
N ILE A 235 1.50 25.85 0.84
CA ILE A 235 2.63 26.81 0.89
C ILE A 235 2.98 27.29 -0.52
N ASN A 236 3.09 26.37 -1.47
CA ASN A 236 3.43 26.68 -2.85
C ASN A 236 2.39 27.61 -3.50
N ASN A 237 1.09 27.35 -3.27
CA ASN A 237 0.01 28.20 -3.75
C ASN A 237 0.07 29.62 -3.17
N ARG A 238 0.37 29.74 -1.87
CA ARG A 238 0.58 31.05 -1.22
C ARG A 238 1.79 31.79 -1.79
N LEU A 239 2.90 31.09 -2.00
CA LEU A 239 4.13 31.67 -2.57
C LEU A 239 3.94 32.14 -4.02
N ARG A 240 3.14 31.44 -4.83
CA ARG A 240 2.85 31.88 -6.21
C ARG A 240 2.20 33.26 -6.28
N ASN A 241 1.39 33.64 -5.29
CA ASN A 241 0.72 34.94 -5.26
C ASN A 241 1.67 36.12 -5.05
N VAL A 242 2.88 35.88 -4.53
CA VAL A 242 3.92 36.88 -4.28
C VAL A 242 5.09 36.80 -5.27
N LYS A 243 4.99 35.93 -6.28
CA LYS A 243 6.01 35.81 -7.32
C LYS A 243 6.27 37.16 -7.99
N GLY A 244 7.54 37.60 -7.98
CA GLY A 244 7.96 38.89 -8.56
C GLY A 244 7.45 40.14 -7.83
N LYS A 245 6.80 40.00 -6.67
CA LYS A 245 6.30 41.13 -5.87
C LYS A 245 7.25 41.41 -4.69
N CYS A 246 7.31 42.67 -4.28
CA CYS A 246 8.02 43.06 -3.07
C CYS A 246 7.09 42.86 -1.87
N VAL A 247 7.56 42.11 -0.87
CA VAL A 247 6.81 41.84 0.35
C VAL A 247 7.69 42.06 1.58
N PRO A 248 7.12 42.42 2.74
CA PRO A 248 7.88 42.68 3.95
C PRO A 248 8.66 41.45 4.45
N GLU A 249 9.75 41.67 5.19
CA GLU A 249 10.55 40.61 5.81
C GLU A 249 9.71 39.69 6.74
N THR A 250 8.75 40.27 7.46
CA THR A 250 7.82 39.53 8.33
C THR A 250 7.02 38.46 7.59
N TYR A 251 6.73 38.67 6.30
CA TYR A 251 6.05 37.68 5.46
C TYR A 251 6.96 36.46 5.19
N TRP A 252 8.23 36.69 4.88
CA TRP A 252 9.21 35.62 4.64
C TRP A 252 9.49 34.82 5.89
N GLN A 253 9.63 35.50 7.04
CA GLN A 253 9.77 34.87 8.34
C GLN A 253 8.59 33.92 8.63
N GLN A 254 7.36 34.41 8.42
CA GLN A 254 6.15 33.62 8.66
C GLN A 254 6.08 32.39 7.77
N ILE A 255 6.33 32.52 6.46
CA ILE A 255 6.29 31.37 5.55
C ILE A 255 7.39 30.36 5.86
N ARG A 256 8.61 30.82 6.16
CA ARG A 256 9.70 29.91 6.53
C ARG A 256 9.34 29.14 7.80
N LEU A 257 8.74 29.80 8.81
CA LEU A 257 8.28 29.12 10.02
C LEU A 257 7.27 28.03 9.69
N HIS A 258 6.25 28.31 8.88
CA HIS A 258 5.27 27.29 8.47
C HIS A 258 5.90 26.17 7.63
N TYR A 259 6.90 26.47 6.81
CA TYR A 259 7.66 25.46 6.07
C TYR A 259 8.41 24.53 7.02
N VAL A 260 9.15 25.09 7.98
CA VAL A 260 9.86 24.32 9.02
C VAL A 260 8.90 23.42 9.78
N GLU A 261 7.71 23.92 10.16
CA GLU A 261 6.69 23.12 10.83
C GLU A 261 6.26 21.88 10.04
N LEU A 262 6.16 21.99 8.71
CA LEU A 262 5.87 20.83 7.86
C LEU A 262 7.06 19.88 7.75
N CYS A 263 8.28 20.40 7.66
CA CYS A 263 9.50 19.58 7.63
C CYS A 263 9.60 18.72 8.88
N GLU A 264 9.40 19.32 10.06
CA GLU A 264 9.39 18.62 11.35
C GLU A 264 8.34 17.51 11.40
N VAL A 265 7.13 17.74 10.85
CA VAL A 265 6.09 16.71 10.78
C VAL A 265 6.51 15.56 9.87
N VAL A 266 7.06 15.86 8.69
CA VAL A 266 7.51 14.83 7.75
C VAL A 266 8.61 13.98 8.36
N GLU A 267 9.61 14.61 8.99
CA GLU A 267 10.70 13.91 9.67
C GLU A 267 10.19 13.04 10.82
N TYR A 268 9.24 13.54 11.61
CA TYR A 268 8.64 12.77 12.70
C TYR A 268 7.85 11.56 12.16
N VAL A 269 7.07 11.76 11.10
CA VAL A 269 6.27 10.71 10.47
C VAL A 269 7.16 9.68 9.75
N GLU A 270 8.23 10.12 9.12
CA GLU A 270 9.20 9.27 8.40
C GLU A 270 9.70 8.14 9.29
N ILE A 271 10.03 8.42 10.56
CA ILE A 271 10.49 7.42 11.54
C ILE A 271 9.52 6.23 11.66
N TYR A 272 8.21 6.48 11.56
CA TYR A 272 7.17 5.46 11.74
C TYR A 272 6.61 4.89 10.43
N ILE A 273 6.83 5.54 9.30
CA ILE A 273 6.29 5.12 8.00
C ILE A 273 7.35 4.44 7.14
N SER A 274 8.62 4.79 7.36
CA SER A 274 9.77 4.31 6.60
C SER A 274 9.90 2.77 6.53
N PRO A 275 9.63 1.99 7.61
CA PRO A 275 9.61 0.53 7.52
C PRO A 275 8.48 -0.04 6.65
N VAL A 276 7.28 0.55 6.70
CA VAL A 276 6.14 0.12 5.83
C VAL A 276 6.48 0.37 4.37
N VAL A 277 7.06 1.53 4.08
CA VAL A 277 7.52 1.88 2.73
C VAL A 277 8.53 0.85 2.24
N LEU A 278 9.52 0.47 3.07
CA LEU A 278 10.50 -0.56 2.68
C LEU A 278 9.82 -1.91 2.36
N ILE A 279 8.98 -2.42 3.28
CA ILE A 279 8.32 -3.71 3.12
C ILE A 279 7.45 -3.72 1.86
N SER A 280 6.67 -2.65 1.66
CA SER A 280 5.82 -2.43 0.49
C SER A 280 6.64 -2.46 -0.79
N CYS A 281 7.71 -1.66 -0.90
CA CYS A 281 8.55 -1.59 -2.09
C CYS A 281 9.23 -2.93 -2.41
N THR A 282 9.78 -3.60 -1.41
CA THR A 282 10.43 -4.91 -1.59
C THR A 282 9.43 -5.96 -2.05
N ASN A 283 8.25 -5.98 -1.43
CA ASN A 283 7.21 -6.93 -1.76
C ASN A 283 6.69 -6.70 -3.19
N ASP A 284 6.33 -5.47 -3.53
CA ASP A 284 5.83 -5.12 -4.85
C ASP A 284 6.84 -5.46 -5.94
N LEU A 285 8.12 -5.15 -5.75
CA LEU A 285 9.17 -5.51 -6.70
C LEU A 285 9.26 -7.03 -6.90
N TYR A 286 9.20 -7.81 -5.81
CA TYR A 286 9.21 -9.27 -5.90
C TYR A 286 8.03 -9.81 -6.73
N PHE A 287 6.80 -9.36 -6.45
CA PHE A 287 5.62 -9.84 -7.16
C PHE A 287 5.54 -9.35 -8.61
N ILE A 288 6.03 -8.14 -8.90
CA ILE A 288 6.14 -7.63 -10.27
C ILE A 288 7.11 -8.52 -11.06
N CYS A 289 8.32 -8.76 -10.54
CA CYS A 289 9.29 -9.64 -11.21
C CYS A 289 8.75 -11.07 -11.36
N TYR A 290 8.08 -11.60 -10.34
CA TYR A 290 7.47 -12.93 -10.45
C TYR A 290 6.40 -12.99 -11.54
N GLN A 291 5.50 -12.01 -11.61
CA GLN A 291 4.46 -12.01 -12.64
C GLN A 291 5.05 -11.78 -14.04
N LEU A 292 6.06 -10.91 -14.17
CA LEU A 292 6.75 -10.67 -15.45
C LEU A 292 7.44 -11.92 -15.99
N LEU A 293 8.08 -12.71 -15.12
CA LEU A 293 8.66 -14.01 -15.49
C LEU A 293 7.61 -15.00 -16.03
N ASN A 294 6.35 -14.90 -15.59
CA ASN A 294 5.27 -15.77 -16.05
C ASN A 294 4.41 -15.14 -17.18
N VAL A 295 4.81 -13.99 -17.77
CA VAL A 295 4.05 -13.33 -18.86
C VAL A 295 3.95 -14.21 -20.11
N PHE A 296 4.96 -15.03 -20.36
CA PHE A 296 5.05 -15.87 -21.55
C PHE A 296 4.50 -17.29 -21.34
N ASP A 297 4.06 -17.61 -20.11
CA ASP A 297 3.42 -18.89 -19.85
C ASP A 297 2.14 -19.03 -20.69
N VAL A 298 1.99 -20.16 -21.37
CA VAL A 298 0.80 -20.45 -22.15
C VAL A 298 -0.36 -20.71 -21.17
N LEU A 299 -1.22 -19.71 -21.01
CA LEU A 299 -2.40 -19.81 -20.15
C LEU A 299 -3.52 -20.55 -20.91
N PRO A 300 -4.08 -21.65 -20.35
CA PRO A 300 -4.99 -22.53 -21.08
C PRO A 300 -6.37 -21.92 -21.34
N TYR A 301 -6.83 -21.01 -20.47
CA TYR A 301 -8.21 -20.50 -20.50
C TYR A 301 -8.25 -18.97 -20.51
N LYS A 302 -9.32 -18.42 -21.12
CA LYS A 302 -9.52 -16.95 -21.23
C LYS A 302 -9.57 -16.27 -19.86
N ILE A 303 -10.16 -16.90 -18.85
CA ILE A 303 -10.23 -16.33 -17.50
C ILE A 303 -8.85 -16.20 -16.86
N ASN A 304 -7.95 -17.16 -17.10
CA ASN A 304 -6.58 -17.13 -16.62
C ASN A 304 -5.83 -15.93 -17.21
N VAL A 305 -6.02 -15.67 -18.51
CA VAL A 305 -5.46 -14.50 -19.20
C VAL A 305 -5.99 -13.20 -18.62
N ILE A 306 -7.31 -13.08 -18.43
CA ILE A 306 -7.93 -11.87 -17.86
C ILE A 306 -7.42 -11.60 -16.45
N TYR A 307 -7.42 -12.63 -15.59
CA TYR A 307 -6.93 -12.52 -14.22
C TYR A 307 -5.44 -12.12 -14.18
N PHE A 308 -4.61 -12.79 -14.97
CA PHE A 308 -3.18 -12.53 -15.03
C PHE A 308 -2.87 -11.07 -15.39
N TRP A 309 -3.42 -10.57 -16.51
CA TRP A 309 -3.16 -9.20 -16.95
C TRP A 309 -3.76 -8.17 -16.00
N TYR A 310 -4.95 -8.42 -15.46
CA TYR A 310 -5.54 -7.52 -14.47
C TYR A 310 -4.67 -7.42 -13.21
N SER A 311 -4.24 -8.55 -12.65
CA SER A 311 -3.40 -8.60 -11.44
C SER A 311 -2.05 -7.91 -11.71
N LEU A 312 -1.43 -8.14 -12.86
CA LEU A 312 -0.19 -7.49 -13.27
C LEU A 312 -0.31 -5.98 -13.41
N PHE A 313 -1.27 -5.48 -14.18
CA PHE A 313 -1.45 -4.04 -14.35
C PHE A 313 -1.86 -3.37 -13.05
N TYR A 314 -2.73 -4.01 -12.26
CA TYR A 314 -3.13 -3.49 -10.96
C TYR A 314 -1.91 -3.32 -10.04
N LEU A 315 -1.07 -4.34 -9.91
CA LEU A 315 0.15 -4.30 -9.11
C LEU A 315 1.09 -3.20 -9.60
N ILE A 316 1.42 -3.16 -10.89
CA ILE A 316 2.30 -2.14 -11.49
C ILE A 316 1.76 -0.72 -11.24
N ILE A 317 0.48 -0.49 -11.51
CA ILE A 317 -0.15 0.83 -11.32
C ILE A 317 -0.11 1.22 -9.83
N ARG A 318 -0.43 0.30 -8.92
CA ARG A 318 -0.40 0.53 -7.47
C ARG A 318 1.00 0.91 -7.00
N THR A 319 2.03 0.18 -7.43
CA THR A 319 3.43 0.45 -7.09
C THR A 319 3.92 1.78 -7.68
N ILE A 320 3.57 2.09 -8.93
CA ILE A 320 3.89 3.39 -9.55
C ILE A 320 3.20 4.52 -8.77
N CYS A 321 1.93 4.37 -8.39
CA CYS A 321 1.24 5.35 -7.57
C CYS A 321 1.93 5.56 -6.21
N LEU A 322 2.28 4.49 -5.51
CA LEU A 322 3.06 4.57 -4.27
C LEU A 322 4.32 5.40 -4.45
N PHE A 323 5.10 5.07 -5.47
CA PHE A 323 6.33 5.77 -5.81
C PHE A 323 6.12 7.25 -6.15
N LEU A 324 5.13 7.56 -7.00
CA LEU A 324 4.85 8.93 -7.42
C LEU A 324 4.32 9.79 -6.27
N PHE A 325 3.36 9.30 -5.48
CA PHE A 325 2.82 10.06 -4.35
C PHE A 325 3.85 10.27 -3.26
N THR A 326 4.71 9.28 -3.01
CA THR A 326 5.80 9.42 -2.04
C THR A 326 6.86 10.42 -2.51
N ALA A 327 7.23 10.37 -3.80
CA ALA A 327 8.17 11.32 -4.39
C ALA A 327 7.61 12.75 -4.46
N GLU A 328 6.30 12.91 -4.62
CA GLU A 328 5.64 14.23 -4.70
C GLU A 328 5.85 15.04 -3.42
N ILE A 329 6.07 14.41 -2.25
CA ILE A 329 6.44 15.13 -1.02
C ILE A 329 7.72 15.93 -1.24
N ASN A 330 8.76 15.29 -1.80
CA ASN A 330 10.04 15.94 -2.07
C ASN A 330 9.90 17.05 -3.11
N ASP A 331 9.12 16.80 -4.16
CA ASP A 331 8.90 17.77 -5.22
C ASP A 331 8.18 19.01 -4.69
N GLN A 332 7.11 18.81 -3.93
CA GLN A 332 6.37 19.91 -3.31
C GLN A 332 7.21 20.67 -2.27
N ALA A 333 8.08 19.98 -1.52
CA ALA A 333 8.98 20.62 -0.57
C ALA A 333 10.09 21.46 -1.25
N LYS A 334 10.46 21.16 -2.50
CA LYS A 334 11.49 21.89 -3.26
C LYS A 334 10.94 22.98 -4.18
N LYS A 335 9.66 22.92 -4.57
CA LYS A 335 8.98 23.96 -5.38
C LYS A 335 9.14 25.40 -4.88
N PRO A 336 9.21 25.71 -3.57
CA PRO A 336 9.46 27.07 -3.11
C PRO A 336 10.70 27.69 -3.75
N MET A 337 11.77 26.91 -3.93
CA MET A 337 13.05 27.36 -4.48
C MET A 337 12.90 28.09 -5.83
N GLU A 338 12.08 27.56 -6.72
CA GLU A 338 11.85 28.14 -8.04
C GLU A 338 11.22 29.52 -7.95
N ILE A 339 10.39 29.75 -6.94
CA ILE A 339 9.72 31.03 -6.70
C ILE A 339 10.68 32.00 -6.01
N LEU A 340 11.41 31.54 -4.98
CA LEU A 340 12.32 32.39 -4.20
C LEU A 340 13.40 33.02 -5.09
N LYS A 341 13.91 32.27 -6.08
CA LYS A 341 14.91 32.76 -7.05
C LYS A 341 14.40 33.85 -8.00
N THR A 342 13.09 34.07 -8.08
CA THR A 342 12.49 35.10 -8.97
C THR A 342 12.27 36.44 -8.30
N ILE A 343 12.60 36.56 -7.01
CA ILE A 343 12.39 37.80 -6.26
C ILE A 343 13.51 38.79 -6.59
N PRO A 344 13.19 40.06 -6.91
CA PRO A 344 14.20 41.07 -7.21
C PRO A 344 15.19 41.29 -6.06
N THR A 345 16.47 41.50 -6.40
CA THR A 345 17.57 41.63 -5.42
C THR A 345 17.36 42.78 -4.44
N PHE A 346 16.71 43.87 -4.85
CA PHE A 346 16.44 45.01 -3.96
C PHE A 346 15.39 44.71 -2.87
N SER A 347 14.61 43.63 -3.03
CA SER A 347 13.63 43.16 -2.04
C SER A 347 14.17 41.97 -1.22
N TRP A 348 15.45 41.62 -1.38
CA TRP A 348 16.07 40.54 -0.60
C TRP A 348 16.24 40.94 0.86
N CYS A 349 15.94 40.01 1.75
CA CYS A 349 16.11 40.14 3.19
C CYS A 349 16.75 38.86 3.75
N VAL A 350 17.23 38.94 5.00
CA VAL A 350 17.91 37.82 5.67
C VAL A 350 17.01 36.59 5.74
N GLU A 351 15.72 36.79 6.00
CA GLU A 351 14.76 35.68 6.13
C GLU A 351 14.51 34.95 4.81
N LEU A 352 14.56 35.66 3.68
CA LEU A 352 14.48 35.08 2.34
C LEU A 352 15.73 34.25 2.03
N ASP A 353 16.91 34.78 2.34
CA ASP A 353 18.18 34.08 2.12
C ASP A 353 18.27 32.78 2.94
N ARG A 354 17.87 32.83 4.22
CA ARG A 354 17.72 31.62 5.06
C ARG A 354 16.77 30.60 4.44
N PHE A 355 15.64 31.05 3.90
CA PHE A 355 14.66 30.15 3.29
C PHE A 355 15.18 29.50 2.00
N ILE A 356 15.92 30.25 1.18
CA ILE A 356 16.64 29.71 0.02
C ILE A 356 17.65 28.65 0.48
N HIS A 357 18.51 28.99 1.44
CA HIS A 357 19.51 28.06 1.95
C HIS A 357 18.90 26.77 2.50
N GLN A 358 17.80 26.88 3.24
CA GLN A 358 17.09 25.73 3.80
C GLN A 358 16.51 24.83 2.70
N THR A 359 15.74 25.42 1.79
CA THR A 359 15.09 24.67 0.68
C THR A 359 16.13 24.06 -0.28
N ALA A 360 17.33 24.64 -0.37
CA ALA A 360 18.43 24.11 -1.19
C ALA A 360 19.10 22.87 -0.59
N ARG A 361 19.21 22.81 0.74
CA ARG A 361 20.03 21.81 1.45
C ARG A 361 19.21 20.67 2.05
N GLU A 362 17.98 20.94 2.48
CA GLU A 362 17.16 19.93 3.16
C GLU A 362 16.47 18.99 2.18
N SER A 363 16.65 17.68 2.39
CA SER A 363 16.00 16.63 1.61
C SER A 363 14.81 16.04 2.36
N ILE A 364 13.66 16.71 2.24
CA ILE A 364 12.41 16.27 2.87
C ILE A 364 11.76 15.21 1.98
N CYS A 365 11.78 13.95 2.41
CA CYS A 365 11.19 12.83 1.67
C CYS A 365 10.95 11.64 2.61
N LEU A 366 10.06 10.72 2.21
CA LEU A 366 10.00 9.42 2.86
C LEU A 366 11.08 8.50 2.27
N SER A 367 11.59 7.62 3.13
CA SER A 367 12.66 6.68 2.81
C SER A 367 12.20 5.24 3.05
N GLY A 368 12.91 4.27 2.46
CA GLY A 368 12.82 2.86 2.85
C GLY A 368 13.90 2.54 3.89
N MET A 369 13.62 2.80 5.16
CA MET A 369 14.56 2.72 6.29
C MET A 369 15.92 3.40 6.03
N ARG A 370 15.91 4.52 5.29
CA ARG A 370 17.11 5.25 4.81
C ARG A 370 18.05 4.43 3.90
N PHE A 371 17.68 3.23 3.47
CA PHE A 371 18.40 2.51 2.40
C PHE A 371 18.27 3.25 1.07
N PHE A 372 17.10 3.82 0.82
CA PHE A 372 16.85 4.65 -0.35
C PHE A 372 15.82 5.74 -0.04
N TYR A 373 15.93 6.85 -0.76
CA TYR A 373 15.00 7.98 -0.68
C TYR A 373 14.12 8.01 -1.92
N LEU A 374 12.81 7.96 -1.71
CA LEU A 374 11.86 7.94 -2.82
C LEU A 374 11.77 9.33 -3.46
N THR A 375 12.43 9.44 -4.62
CA THR A 375 12.46 10.63 -5.48
C THR A 375 12.08 10.22 -6.91
N ARG A 376 11.56 11.13 -7.73
CA ARG A 376 11.20 10.81 -9.13
C ARG A 376 12.35 10.16 -9.91
N LYS A 377 13.60 10.59 -9.63
CA LYS A 377 14.80 10.03 -10.25
C LYS A 377 15.00 8.55 -9.88
N LEU A 378 14.85 8.19 -8.61
CA LEU A 378 14.97 6.79 -8.17
C LEU A 378 13.88 5.93 -8.80
N VAL A 379 12.64 6.43 -8.82
CA VAL A 379 11.48 5.73 -9.40
C VAL A 379 11.70 5.41 -10.87
N LEU A 380 12.15 6.39 -11.66
CA LEU A 380 12.48 6.20 -13.07
C LEU A 380 13.62 5.19 -13.25
N SER A 381 14.64 5.23 -12.38
CA SER A 381 15.75 4.27 -12.41
C SER A 381 15.27 2.85 -12.13
N MET A 382 14.43 2.64 -11.11
CA MET A 382 13.90 1.32 -10.75
C MET A 382 13.07 0.73 -11.88
N ILE A 383 12.16 1.51 -12.49
CA ILE A 383 11.37 1.08 -13.64
C ILE A 383 12.28 0.68 -14.80
N GLY A 384 13.28 1.50 -15.13
CA GLY A 384 14.24 1.22 -16.18
C GLY A 384 15.03 -0.07 -15.92
N THR A 385 15.43 -0.31 -14.67
CA THR A 385 16.12 -1.54 -14.27
C THR A 385 15.22 -2.77 -14.44
N VAL A 386 13.98 -2.74 -13.95
CA VAL A 386 13.03 -3.87 -14.13
C VAL A 386 12.83 -4.16 -15.61
N VAL A 387 12.52 -3.15 -16.42
CA VAL A 387 12.34 -3.32 -17.88
C VAL A 387 13.59 -3.89 -18.55
N THR A 388 14.79 -3.44 -18.15
CA THR A 388 16.06 -3.94 -18.71
C THR A 388 16.26 -5.41 -18.37
N TYR A 389 16.04 -5.81 -17.11
CA TYR A 389 16.16 -7.21 -16.70
C TYR A 389 15.18 -8.11 -17.45
N GLU A 390 13.92 -7.69 -17.60
CA GLU A 390 12.92 -8.48 -18.32
C GLU A 390 13.23 -8.60 -19.82
N LEU A 391 13.72 -7.53 -20.45
CA LEU A 391 14.16 -7.60 -21.86
C LEU A 391 15.33 -8.56 -22.05
N VAL A 392 16.27 -8.60 -21.09
CA VAL A 392 17.38 -9.55 -21.10
C VAL A 392 16.88 -10.97 -20.89
N LEU A 393 15.99 -11.20 -19.92
CA LEU A 393 15.41 -12.51 -19.65
C LEU A 393 14.62 -13.03 -20.86
N MET A 394 13.85 -12.16 -21.51
CA MET A 394 13.14 -12.47 -22.76
C MET A 394 14.08 -12.96 -23.87
N GLN A 395 15.31 -12.41 -23.98
CA GLN A 395 16.28 -12.88 -24.96
C GLN A 395 16.81 -14.30 -24.67
N PHE A 396 16.87 -14.70 -23.40
CA PHE A 396 17.28 -16.04 -22.99
C PHE A 396 16.14 -17.05 -23.13
N ASP A 397 14.92 -16.69 -22.75
CA ASP A 397 13.74 -17.56 -22.90
C ASP A 397 13.39 -17.79 -24.36
N TYR A 398 13.48 -16.75 -25.22
CA TYR A 398 13.26 -16.92 -26.66
C TYR A 398 14.22 -17.94 -27.29
N LYS A 399 15.49 -17.96 -26.85
CA LYS A 399 16.46 -18.97 -27.31
C LYS A 399 16.07 -20.38 -26.85
N THR A 400 15.54 -20.51 -25.63
CA THR A 400 15.14 -21.79 -25.04
C THR A 400 13.84 -22.34 -25.64
N VAL A 401 12.88 -21.47 -26.00
CA VAL A 401 11.61 -21.85 -26.64
C VAL A 401 11.80 -22.35 -28.08
N LEU A 402 12.83 -21.86 -28.79
CA LEU A 402 13.21 -22.40 -30.10
C LEU A 402 13.68 -23.86 -30.02
N ASP A 403 14.26 -24.27 -28.88
CA ASP A 403 14.69 -25.66 -28.65
C ASP A 403 13.54 -26.58 -28.18
N PHE A 404 12.48 -26.04 -27.56
CA PHE A 404 11.39 -26.82 -26.94
C PHE A 404 10.18 -27.14 -27.85
N LYS A 405 10.17 -26.70 -29.10
CA LYS A 405 9.04 -26.90 -30.03
C LYS A 405 8.77 -28.35 -30.45
N ASN A 406 9.43 -29.34 -29.83
CA ASN A 406 9.33 -30.77 -30.14
C ASN A 406 8.61 -31.64 -29.11
N THR A 407 8.03 -31.10 -28.04
CA THR A 407 7.26 -31.93 -27.08
C THR A 407 6.24 -31.09 -26.32
N THR A 408 4.97 -31.19 -26.67
CA THR A 408 3.86 -30.67 -25.86
C THR A 408 2.82 -31.76 -25.63
N ASP A 409 2.92 -32.42 -24.48
CA ASP A 409 1.79 -33.09 -23.83
C ASP A 409 1.58 -32.38 -22.48
N THR A 410 0.54 -31.53 -22.40
CA THR A 410 0.06 -31.04 -21.12
C THR A 410 -0.81 -32.13 -20.49
N SER A 411 -0.18 -33.06 -19.76
CA SER A 411 -0.92 -34.02 -18.94
C SER A 411 -1.27 -33.38 -17.59
N TYR A 412 -2.55 -33.40 -17.22
CA TYR A 412 -2.96 -33.21 -15.83
C TYR A 412 -2.65 -34.51 -15.08
N ALA A 413 -1.93 -34.43 -13.96
CA ALA A 413 -1.81 -35.56 -13.04
C ALA A 413 -3.16 -35.73 -12.32
N CYS A 414 -4.01 -36.64 -12.81
CA CYS A 414 -5.33 -36.92 -12.27
C CYS A 414 -5.24 -37.81 -11.01
N ASP A 415 -4.60 -37.31 -9.95
CA ASP A 415 -4.29 -38.07 -8.73
C ASP A 415 -5.15 -37.66 -7.50
N PHE A 416 -6.36 -37.13 -7.70
CA PHE A 416 -7.21 -36.73 -6.56
C PHE A 416 -8.06 -37.89 -6.03
N SER A 417 -7.83 -38.29 -4.78
CA SER A 417 -8.68 -39.22 -4.04
C SER A 417 -9.29 -38.57 -2.80
N TYR A 418 -10.61 -38.70 -2.63
CA TYR A 418 -11.28 -38.28 -1.38
C TYR A 418 -10.76 -39.00 -0.14
N ASN A 419 -10.15 -40.19 -0.31
CA ASN A 419 -9.62 -41.00 0.79
C ASN A 419 -8.32 -40.45 1.37
N ASP A 420 -7.63 -39.54 0.69
CA ASP A 420 -6.40 -38.91 1.19
C ASP A 420 -6.69 -37.85 2.28
N PHE A 421 -7.97 -37.54 2.50
CA PHE A 421 -8.47 -36.52 3.44
C PHE A 421 -9.50 -37.07 4.43
N LEU A 422 -9.65 -38.40 4.50
CA LEU A 422 -10.39 -39.13 5.54
C LEU A 422 -9.42 -39.55 6.64
#